data_AF-A0A2M7NJQ3-F1
#
_entry.id   AF-A0A2M7NJQ3-F1
#
_cell.length_a   1.000
_cell.length_b   1.000
_cell.length_c   1.000
_cell.angle_alpha   90.00
_cell.angle_beta   90.00
_cell.angle_gamma   90.00
#
_symmetry.space_group_name_H-M   'P 1'
#
loop_
_entity.id
_entity.type
_entity.pdbx_description
1 polymer ?
#
loop_
_entity_poly.entity_id
_entity_poly.type
_entity_poly.pdbx_seq_one_letter_code
_entity_poly.pdbx_strand_id
1 'polypeptide(L)'
;MMKKPLNNLKQKQMKEKINFALALNKLHKDNPQEWELLAGKEIKKLSDRFLKKTDTKGNVIHKGEMKNFEFKGINFDALEKNQESAIKSLCGENYDYIDFEPDWRFIIGLGGASVYNTGITLHHIYGIPYIPATSIKGSVRSWKIQEDEFQEDNEDAEGLAIQNEEFCKVFGCPKEIDLTKNGFKKYKSALKHNGESYEFEGNMIFFDAFPLKPPILKVDVMTPHYQDYYGDNNGKTPPADYFSLKPIMFLTVEKTTFRMYFGVKKEANEGLVNTTKNWIDNALFHRGIGAKTAIGYGYNKNTHIEENKNLFKEKVEPNFFQENRNKLNRNRSYNAEGIITKIGKDNQYKDVYYASVYIKENDIRENIKINRIPNKLDIGTVIKVTNIKVGGNEKFDSATFNGEKK
;
A
#
# COMPACT_ATOMS: atom_id res chain seq x y z
N MET A 1 -30.77 62.15 5.43
CA MET A 1 -31.24 60.85 4.88
C MET A 1 -30.03 59.97 4.61
N MET A 2 -29.86 58.93 5.43
CA MET A 2 -28.71 58.02 5.41
C MET A 2 -28.67 57.21 4.10
N LYS A 3 -27.55 57.28 3.37
CA LYS A 3 -27.21 56.32 2.32
C LYS A 3 -26.83 55.00 2.98
N LYS A 4 -27.69 53.98 2.87
CA LYS A 4 -27.34 52.60 3.24
C LYS A 4 -26.17 52.12 2.38
N PRO A 5 -25.14 51.46 2.94
CA PRO A 5 -23.99 51.02 2.16
C PRO A 5 -24.34 49.79 1.32
N LEU A 6 -23.99 49.85 0.04
CA LEU A 6 -24.10 48.80 -0.99
C LEU A 6 -23.23 47.54 -0.72
N ASN A 7 -22.71 47.37 0.51
CA ASN A 7 -21.73 46.32 0.83
C ASN A 7 -22.35 44.95 1.17
N ASN A 8 -23.64 44.88 1.51
CA ASN A 8 -24.26 43.62 1.95
C ASN A 8 -24.76 42.72 0.81
N LEU A 9 -24.86 43.23 -0.42
CA LEU A 9 -25.34 42.45 -1.58
C LEU A 9 -24.20 41.73 -2.32
N LYS A 10 -22.97 42.28 -2.34
CA LYS A 10 -21.81 41.63 -2.98
C LYS A 10 -21.19 40.50 -2.14
N GLN A 11 -21.27 40.55 -0.81
CA GLN A 11 -20.77 39.45 0.04
C GLN A 11 -21.67 38.21 0.03
N LYS A 12 -22.95 38.35 -0.35
CA LYS A 12 -23.90 37.21 -0.35
C LYS A 12 -23.90 36.41 -1.65
N GLN A 13 -23.34 36.94 -2.74
CA GLN A 13 -23.30 36.30 -4.06
C GLN A 13 -21.93 35.72 -4.47
N MET A 14 -20.82 36.05 -3.79
CA MET A 14 -19.52 35.38 -3.99
C MET A 14 -19.33 34.20 -3.02
N LYS A 15 -20.25 33.23 -3.02
CA LYS A 15 -19.88 31.84 -2.72
C LYS A 15 -19.30 31.25 -4.01
N GLU A 16 -18.18 31.79 -4.47
CA GLU A 16 -17.42 31.15 -5.54
C GLU A 16 -17.00 29.77 -5.03
N LYS A 17 -17.44 28.73 -5.73
CA LYS A 17 -16.99 27.34 -5.50
C LYS A 17 -15.47 27.35 -5.66
N ILE A 18 -14.74 27.27 -4.55
CA ILE A 18 -13.28 27.19 -4.56
C ILE A 18 -12.92 25.90 -5.29
N ASN A 19 -12.28 26.01 -6.45
CA ASN A 19 -11.64 24.86 -7.09
C ASN A 19 -10.46 24.44 -6.20
N PHE A 20 -10.71 23.47 -5.33
CA PHE A 20 -9.83 23.10 -4.25
C PHE A 20 -8.51 22.51 -4.74
N ALA A 21 -8.53 21.89 -5.92
CA ALA A 21 -7.34 21.33 -6.56
C ALA A 21 -6.26 22.42 -6.75
N LEU A 22 -6.66 23.59 -7.23
CA LEU A 22 -5.77 24.75 -7.35
C LEU A 22 -5.54 25.47 -6.01
N ALA A 23 -6.39 25.28 -5.00
CA ALA A 23 -6.26 25.94 -3.69
C ALA A 23 -5.18 25.29 -2.80
N LEU A 24 -4.96 23.98 -2.91
CA LEU A 24 -3.82 23.31 -2.27
C LEU A 24 -2.48 23.66 -2.93
N ASN A 25 -2.48 23.92 -4.24
CA ASN A 25 -1.30 24.37 -4.98
C ASN A 25 -1.02 25.88 -4.87
N LYS A 26 -1.95 26.66 -4.31
CA LYS A 26 -1.75 28.10 -4.06
C LYS A 26 -1.15 28.34 -2.67
N LEU A 27 -0.17 29.26 -2.63
CA LEU A 27 0.27 29.93 -1.40
C LEU A 27 -0.97 30.39 -0.63
N HIS A 28 -0.97 30.13 0.68
CA HIS A 28 -1.97 30.68 1.57
C HIS A 28 -1.95 32.20 1.36
N LYS A 29 -3.06 32.79 0.90
CA LYS A 29 -3.22 34.25 0.87
C LYS A 29 -3.35 34.72 2.31
N ASP A 30 -2.26 34.72 3.06
CA ASP A 30 -2.11 35.64 4.17
C ASP A 30 -2.14 37.04 3.57
N ASN A 31 -2.87 37.95 4.21
CA ASN A 31 -2.89 39.35 3.86
C ASN A 31 -1.41 39.84 3.82
N PRO A 32 -0.87 40.30 2.67
CA PRO A 32 0.56 40.61 2.54
C PRO A 32 1.07 41.70 3.51
N GLN A 33 0.16 42.42 4.17
CA GLN A 33 0.46 43.41 5.19
C GLN A 33 0.92 42.82 6.55
N GLU A 34 0.82 41.50 6.76
CA GLU A 34 1.32 40.84 7.99
C GLU A 34 2.65 40.10 7.79
N TRP A 35 3.34 40.31 6.66
CA TRP A 35 4.64 39.69 6.36
C TRP A 35 5.82 40.42 7.02
N GLU A 36 5.68 40.78 8.31
CA GLU A 36 6.88 40.98 9.13
C GLU A 36 7.36 39.60 9.60
N LEU A 37 8.49 39.17 9.04
CA LEU A 37 9.33 38.08 9.56
C LEU A 37 9.85 38.49 10.95
N LEU A 38 8.97 38.47 11.96
CA LEU A 38 9.37 38.57 13.35
C LEU A 38 9.98 37.23 13.75
N ALA A 39 11.30 37.24 13.90
CA ALA A 39 12.07 36.14 14.47
C ALA A 39 11.37 35.62 15.74
N GLY A 40 10.89 34.37 15.70
CA GLY A 40 10.34 33.68 16.86
C GLY A 40 8.84 33.31 16.86
N LYS A 41 8.09 33.50 15.77
CA LYS A 41 6.72 32.93 15.66
C LYS A 41 6.69 31.64 14.83
N GLU A 42 5.97 30.63 15.35
CA GLU A 42 5.81 29.29 14.76
C GLU A 42 5.40 29.33 13.28
N ILE A 43 6.06 28.50 12.46
CA ILE A 43 5.69 28.27 11.06
C ILE A 43 4.28 27.67 11.05
N LYS A 44 3.30 28.40 10.49
CA LYS A 44 1.92 27.90 10.31
C LYS A 44 1.95 26.61 9.48
N LYS A 45 1.39 25.53 10.01
CA LYS A 45 1.38 24.19 9.38
C LYS A 45 0.13 24.01 8.53
N LEU A 46 0.14 23.07 7.58
CA LEU A 46 -1.05 22.70 6.80
C LEU A 46 -2.25 22.35 7.71
N SER A 47 -1.99 21.76 8.89
CA SER A 47 -3.00 21.50 9.92
C SER A 47 -3.81 22.74 10.29
N ASP A 48 -3.24 23.94 10.20
CA ASP A 48 -3.89 25.21 10.53
C ASP A 48 -4.91 25.63 9.46
N ARG A 49 -4.84 25.05 8.25
CA ARG A 49 -5.90 25.13 7.23
C ARG A 49 -7.12 24.31 7.64
N PHE A 50 -6.96 23.23 8.41
CA PHE A 50 -8.03 22.28 8.74
C PHE A 50 -8.58 22.43 10.15
N LEU A 51 -7.84 23.08 11.05
CA LEU A 51 -8.24 23.30 12.45
C LEU A 51 -8.50 24.78 12.71
N LYS A 52 -9.51 25.07 13.56
CA LYS A 52 -9.57 26.36 14.28
C LYS A 52 -8.94 26.15 15.66
N LYS A 53 -8.41 27.22 16.26
CA LYS A 53 -8.02 27.23 17.69
C LYS A 53 -9.10 26.57 18.55
N THR A 54 -8.62 25.91 19.60
CA THR A 54 -9.41 25.23 20.64
C THR A 54 -10.59 26.09 21.11
N ASP A 55 -11.73 25.44 21.35
CA ASP A 55 -12.81 26.10 22.09
C ASP A 55 -12.33 26.47 23.51
N THR A 56 -13.13 27.25 24.24
CA THR A 56 -12.84 27.64 25.64
C THR A 56 -12.71 26.43 26.60
N LYS A 57 -12.97 25.21 26.14
CA LYS A 57 -12.86 23.95 26.88
C LYS A 57 -11.74 23.04 26.37
N GLY A 58 -10.90 23.50 25.44
CA GLY A 58 -9.78 22.74 24.91
C GLY A 58 -10.13 21.74 23.79
N ASN A 59 -11.35 21.74 23.27
CA ASN A 59 -11.73 20.86 22.16
C ASN A 59 -11.27 21.43 20.82
N VAL A 60 -10.69 20.57 19.98
CA VAL A 60 -10.28 20.90 18.62
C VAL A 60 -11.51 21.05 17.73
N ILE A 61 -11.75 22.26 17.22
CA ILE A 61 -12.83 22.50 16.25
C ILE A 61 -12.30 22.25 14.83
N HIS A 62 -12.84 21.23 14.16
CA HIS A 62 -12.58 20.99 12.74
C HIS A 62 -13.22 22.09 11.88
N LYS A 63 -12.45 22.73 10.98
CA LYS A 63 -13.03 23.63 9.98
C LYS A 63 -13.93 22.82 9.04
N GLY A 64 -15.15 23.32 8.81
CA GLY A 64 -16.12 22.72 7.88
C GLY A 64 -15.67 22.65 6.42
N GLU A 65 -14.51 23.22 6.09
CA GLU A 65 -13.87 23.18 4.77
C GLU A 65 -13.52 21.75 4.32
N MET A 66 -13.36 20.80 5.27
CA MET A 66 -13.19 19.37 4.93
C MET A 66 -14.42 18.73 4.25
N LYS A 67 -15.62 19.33 4.37
CA LYS A 67 -16.82 18.83 3.67
C LYS A 67 -16.86 19.24 2.18
N ASN A 68 -15.91 20.06 1.73
CA ASN A 68 -15.90 20.69 0.41
C ASN A 68 -14.69 20.26 -0.46
N PHE A 69 -14.08 19.09 -0.22
CA PHE A 69 -13.07 18.53 -1.12
C PHE A 69 -13.74 18.14 -2.44
N GLU A 70 -13.90 19.12 -3.33
CA GLU A 70 -14.54 18.93 -4.62
C GLU A 70 -13.55 19.28 -5.73
N PHE A 71 -13.25 18.31 -6.57
CA PHE A 71 -12.43 18.47 -7.78
C PHE A 71 -13.28 19.00 -8.95
N LYS A 72 -14.14 19.99 -8.66
CA LYS A 72 -15.06 20.58 -9.64
C LYS A 72 -14.26 21.30 -10.73
N GLY A 73 -14.53 20.93 -11.97
CA GLY A 73 -13.86 21.50 -13.15
C GLY A 73 -12.74 20.63 -13.72
N ILE A 74 -12.43 19.48 -13.11
CA ILE A 74 -11.53 18.49 -13.69
C ILE A 74 -12.38 17.44 -14.39
N ASN A 75 -12.10 17.23 -15.67
CA ASN A 75 -12.69 16.13 -16.44
C ASN A 75 -11.71 14.94 -16.40
N PHE A 76 -11.98 14.00 -15.50
CA PHE A 76 -11.12 12.82 -15.29
C PHE A 76 -11.10 11.90 -16.51
N ASP A 77 -12.23 11.74 -17.22
CA ASP A 77 -12.29 10.95 -18.44
C ASP A 77 -11.45 11.57 -19.56
N ALA A 78 -11.45 12.90 -19.68
CA ALA A 78 -10.59 13.60 -20.64
C ALA A 78 -9.11 13.54 -20.25
N LEU A 79 -8.80 13.64 -18.96
CA LEU A 79 -7.43 13.51 -18.45
C LEU A 79 -6.85 12.12 -18.78
N GLU A 80 -7.63 11.08 -18.56
CA GLU A 80 -7.25 9.70 -18.82
C GLU A 80 -7.05 9.44 -20.32
N LYS A 81 -8.00 9.85 -21.17
CA LYS A 81 -7.87 9.75 -22.64
C LYS A 81 -6.67 10.52 -23.18
N ASN A 82 -6.39 11.71 -22.65
CA ASN A 82 -5.23 12.50 -23.07
C ASN A 82 -3.92 11.80 -22.69
N GLN A 83 -3.87 11.20 -21.50
CA GLN A 83 -2.72 10.43 -21.06
C GLN A 83 -2.52 9.18 -21.93
N GLU A 84 -3.57 8.39 -22.15
CA GLU A 84 -3.54 7.20 -23.01
C GLU A 84 -3.10 7.55 -24.43
N SER A 85 -3.63 8.64 -25.01
CA SER A 85 -3.20 9.09 -26.34
C SER A 85 -1.72 9.47 -26.39
N ALA A 86 -1.17 10.09 -25.34
CA ALA A 86 0.25 10.42 -25.28
C ALA A 86 1.12 9.16 -25.15
N ILE A 87 0.69 8.18 -24.34
CA ILE A 87 1.35 6.89 -24.19
C ILE A 87 1.32 6.13 -25.51
N LYS A 88 0.17 6.04 -26.17
CA LYS A 88 0.02 5.39 -27.47
C LYS A 88 0.91 6.02 -28.54
N SER A 89 1.10 7.34 -28.50
CA SER A 89 2.04 8.03 -29.39
C SER A 89 3.51 7.63 -29.14
N LEU A 90 3.87 7.25 -27.92
CA LEU A 90 5.24 6.92 -27.53
C LEU A 90 5.55 5.42 -27.65
N CYS A 91 4.60 4.58 -27.24
CA CYS A 91 4.74 3.13 -27.10
C CYS A 91 4.04 2.34 -28.22
N GLY A 92 3.23 2.98 -29.07
CA GLY A 92 2.38 2.27 -30.01
C GLY A 92 1.33 1.44 -29.26
N GLU A 93 1.23 0.15 -29.57
CA GLU A 93 0.36 -0.80 -28.85
C GLU A 93 1.14 -1.55 -27.74
N ASN A 94 2.42 -1.25 -27.53
CA ASN A 94 3.29 -1.97 -26.59
C ASN A 94 3.22 -1.36 -25.18
N TYR A 95 2.02 -1.19 -24.65
CA TYR A 95 1.78 -0.70 -23.30
C TYR A 95 0.63 -1.46 -22.66
N ASP A 96 0.59 -1.44 -21.34
CA ASP A 96 -0.51 -1.99 -20.55
C ASP A 96 -0.72 -1.11 -19.31
N TYR A 97 -1.74 -1.43 -18.52
CA TYR A 97 -2.04 -0.72 -17.29
C TYR A 97 -2.49 -1.66 -16.18
N ILE A 98 -2.32 -1.17 -14.94
CA ILE A 98 -2.90 -1.76 -13.73
C ILE A 98 -3.72 -0.70 -13.01
N ASP A 99 -4.94 -1.05 -12.63
CA ASP A 99 -5.79 -0.21 -11.79
C ASP A 99 -5.53 -0.53 -10.32
N PHE A 100 -5.02 0.45 -9.58
CA PHE A 100 -4.75 0.37 -8.15
C PHE A 100 -5.82 1.13 -7.38
N GLU A 101 -6.56 0.46 -6.51
CA GLU A 101 -7.45 1.09 -5.54
C GLU A 101 -6.97 0.73 -4.13
N PRO A 102 -6.74 1.68 -3.23
CA PRO A 102 -6.26 1.33 -1.90
C PRO A 102 -7.33 0.58 -1.10
N ASP A 103 -6.93 -0.51 -0.43
CA ASP A 103 -7.82 -1.31 0.43
C ASP A 103 -8.31 -0.49 1.65
N TRP A 104 -7.40 0.29 2.23
CA TRP A 104 -7.68 1.21 3.34
C TRP A 104 -7.33 2.65 2.98
N ARG A 105 -6.36 3.24 3.70
CA ARG A 105 -5.83 4.58 3.47
C ARG A 105 -4.53 4.48 2.71
N PHE A 106 -4.32 5.47 1.86
CA PHE A 106 -3.14 5.58 1.04
C PHE A 106 -2.48 6.93 1.24
N ILE A 107 -1.16 6.90 1.40
CA ILE A 107 -0.34 8.08 1.63
C ILE A 107 0.71 8.15 0.53
N ILE A 108 0.76 9.27 -0.19
CA ILE A 108 1.79 9.55 -1.20
C ILE A 108 2.51 10.81 -0.79
N GLY A 109 3.86 10.81 -0.76
CA GLY A 109 4.62 12.05 -0.56
C GLY A 109 4.72 12.55 0.88
N LEU A 110 4.48 11.68 1.86
CA LEU A 110 4.72 12.01 3.26
C LEU A 110 6.23 12.22 3.50
N GLY A 111 6.60 13.39 4.01
CA GLY A 111 8.00 13.76 4.24
C GLY A 111 8.70 14.42 3.04
N GLY A 112 8.04 14.53 1.89
CA GLY A 112 8.56 15.32 0.77
C GLY A 112 8.59 16.82 1.10
N ALA A 113 9.68 17.50 0.71
CA ALA A 113 9.79 18.94 0.82
C ALA A 113 8.77 19.62 -0.11
N SER A 114 7.58 19.88 0.43
CA SER A 114 6.57 20.72 -0.19
C SER A 114 6.68 22.09 0.47
N VAL A 115 6.71 23.16 -0.33
CA VAL A 115 6.55 24.55 0.15
C VAL A 115 5.33 24.68 1.08
N TYR A 116 4.38 23.74 0.97
CA TYR A 116 3.08 23.75 1.61
C TYR A 116 2.91 22.72 2.74
N ASN A 117 3.94 21.93 3.10
CA ASN A 117 3.87 20.87 4.12
C ASN A 117 2.59 20.00 3.97
N THR A 118 2.16 19.75 2.74
CA THR A 118 0.83 19.19 2.43
C THR A 118 0.65 17.74 2.88
N GLY A 119 1.74 17.05 3.21
CA GLY A 119 1.73 15.63 3.58
C GLY A 119 1.20 14.71 2.47
N ILE A 120 0.95 15.26 1.27
CA ILE A 120 0.46 14.57 0.08
C ILE A 120 1.09 15.16 -1.18
N THR A 121 1.48 14.31 -2.13
CA THR A 121 1.93 14.70 -3.48
C THR A 121 0.74 15.08 -4.34
N LEU A 122 0.78 16.29 -4.93
CA LEU A 122 -0.26 16.82 -5.80
C LEU A 122 0.32 17.19 -7.16
N HIS A 123 -0.44 16.96 -8.22
CA HIS A 123 -0.05 17.38 -9.55
C HIS A 123 -0.13 18.89 -9.64
N HIS A 124 0.93 19.54 -10.11
CA HIS A 124 1.08 20.99 -10.10
C HIS A 124 0.01 21.74 -10.93
N ILE A 125 -0.39 21.17 -12.07
CA ILE A 125 -1.44 21.75 -12.94
C ILE A 125 -2.84 21.45 -12.40
N TYR A 126 -3.16 20.16 -12.25
CA TYR A 126 -4.52 19.72 -11.94
C TYR A 126 -4.87 19.80 -10.46
N GLY A 127 -3.89 19.83 -9.55
CA GLY A 127 -4.15 19.86 -8.11
C GLY A 127 -4.73 18.57 -7.53
N ILE A 128 -4.64 17.48 -8.28
CA ILE A 128 -5.09 16.16 -7.86
C ILE A 128 -3.93 15.38 -7.26
N PRO A 129 -4.17 14.52 -6.25
CA PRO A 129 -3.19 13.52 -5.88
C PRO A 129 -2.89 12.61 -7.07
N TYR A 130 -1.63 12.25 -7.25
CA TYR A 130 -1.17 11.31 -8.27
C TYR A 130 -0.01 10.49 -7.70
N ILE A 131 0.22 9.30 -8.26
CA ILE A 131 1.36 8.46 -7.89
C ILE A 131 2.47 8.72 -8.91
N PRO A 132 3.64 9.24 -8.49
CA PRO A 132 4.73 9.47 -9.41
C PRO A 132 5.22 8.16 -10.06
N ALA A 133 5.57 8.22 -11.34
CA ALA A 133 6.16 7.11 -12.09
C ALA A 133 7.39 6.52 -11.37
N THR A 134 8.19 7.39 -10.76
CA THR A 134 9.38 7.00 -9.99
C THR A 134 9.04 6.22 -8.73
N SER A 135 7.91 6.52 -8.08
CA SER A 135 7.42 5.76 -6.93
C SER A 135 6.97 4.37 -7.37
N ILE A 136 6.26 4.26 -8.50
CA ILE A 136 5.85 2.97 -9.07
C ILE A 136 7.08 2.15 -9.43
N LYS A 137 7.97 2.69 -10.27
CA LYS A 137 9.22 2.01 -10.68
C LYS A 137 10.06 1.59 -9.47
N GLY A 138 10.20 2.46 -8.48
CA GLY A 138 10.97 2.21 -7.25
C GLY A 138 10.38 1.10 -6.39
N SER A 139 9.06 1.10 -6.17
CA SER A 139 8.37 0.05 -5.43
C SER A 139 8.51 -1.31 -6.10
N VAL A 140 8.31 -1.38 -7.41
CA VAL A 140 8.43 -2.65 -8.16
C VAL A 140 9.87 -3.13 -8.17
N ARG A 141 10.85 -2.24 -8.41
CA ARG A 141 12.27 -2.58 -8.35
C ARG A 141 12.66 -3.11 -6.98
N SER A 142 12.26 -2.42 -5.91
CA SER A 142 12.56 -2.82 -4.54
C SER A 142 11.95 -4.17 -4.21
N TRP A 143 10.70 -4.39 -4.61
CA TRP A 143 10.05 -5.69 -4.44
C TRP A 143 10.80 -6.78 -5.20
N LYS A 144 11.16 -6.57 -6.47
CA LYS A 144 11.83 -7.59 -7.28
C LYS A 144 13.21 -7.97 -6.76
N ILE A 145 13.95 -7.01 -6.18
CA ILE A 145 15.23 -7.28 -5.49
C ILE A 145 15.02 -8.15 -4.24
N GLN A 146 13.87 -8.06 -3.59
CA GLN A 146 13.59 -8.74 -2.33
C GLN A 146 12.79 -10.06 -2.48
N GLU A 147 12.04 -10.22 -3.58
CA GLU A 147 11.02 -11.26 -3.74
C GLU A 147 11.56 -12.68 -3.56
N ASP A 148 12.48 -13.19 -4.39
CA ASP A 148 12.86 -14.62 -4.28
C ASP A 148 14.16 -15.06 -5.00
N GLU A 149 14.68 -14.31 -5.98
CA GLU A 149 15.95 -14.71 -6.64
C GLU A 149 17.21 -14.28 -5.86
N PHE A 150 17.08 -13.34 -4.93
CA PHE A 150 18.21 -12.62 -4.36
C PHE A 150 18.28 -12.61 -2.83
N GLN A 151 17.35 -13.30 -2.15
CA GLN A 151 17.20 -13.48 -0.69
C GLN A 151 17.06 -12.19 0.16
N GLU A 152 16.01 -12.14 1.00
CA GLU A 152 15.68 -11.01 1.91
C GLU A 152 16.78 -10.63 2.92
N ASP A 153 17.75 -11.52 3.16
CA ASP A 153 18.91 -11.31 4.03
C ASP A 153 20.25 -11.32 3.28
N ASN A 154 20.22 -11.28 1.95
CA ASN A 154 21.44 -11.23 1.16
C ASN A 154 21.88 -9.78 1.00
N GLU A 155 22.96 -9.42 1.67
CA GLU A 155 23.61 -8.12 1.49
C GLU A 155 24.06 -7.86 0.03
N ASP A 156 24.09 -8.92 -0.79
CA ASP A 156 24.46 -8.92 -2.20
C ASP A 156 23.25 -8.82 -3.16
N ALA A 157 22.02 -8.65 -2.67
CA ALA A 157 20.81 -8.77 -3.49
C ALA A 157 20.77 -7.84 -4.71
N GLU A 158 21.30 -6.63 -4.59
CA GLU A 158 21.42 -5.68 -5.70
C GLU A 158 22.46 -6.10 -6.74
N GLY A 159 23.55 -6.73 -6.30
CA GLY A 159 24.58 -7.30 -7.17
C GLY A 159 24.07 -8.50 -7.95
N LEU A 160 23.23 -9.33 -7.33
CA LEU A 160 22.60 -10.45 -8.02
C LEU A 160 21.49 -9.98 -8.98
N ALA A 161 20.74 -8.92 -8.63
CA ALA A 161 19.71 -8.35 -9.50
C ALA A 161 20.25 -7.92 -10.86
N ILE A 162 21.44 -7.31 -10.92
CA ILE A 162 22.07 -6.94 -12.19
C ILE A 162 22.56 -8.13 -13.02
N GLN A 163 22.61 -9.33 -12.44
CA GLN A 163 22.92 -10.58 -13.15
C GLN A 163 21.68 -11.23 -13.78
N ASN A 164 20.48 -10.68 -13.55
CA ASN A 164 19.27 -11.06 -14.26
C ASN A 164 19.03 -10.15 -15.48
N GLU A 165 18.94 -10.76 -16.66
CA GLU A 165 18.73 -10.03 -17.92
C GLU A 165 17.38 -9.29 -17.97
N GLU A 166 16.30 -9.89 -17.48
CA GLU A 166 14.97 -9.27 -17.49
C GLU A 166 14.95 -8.06 -16.57
N PHE A 167 15.56 -8.17 -15.39
CA PHE A 167 15.71 -7.06 -14.45
C PHE A 167 16.44 -5.88 -15.11
N CYS A 168 17.59 -6.14 -15.74
CA CYS A 168 18.33 -5.14 -16.51
C CYS A 168 17.49 -4.55 -17.65
N LYS A 169 16.75 -5.38 -18.40
CA LYS A 169 15.89 -4.92 -19.51
C LYS A 169 14.76 -4.01 -19.03
N VAL A 170 14.18 -4.26 -17.85
CA VAL A 170 13.08 -3.44 -17.29
C VAL A 170 13.62 -2.15 -16.64
N PHE A 171 14.57 -2.26 -15.71
CA PHE A 171 14.97 -1.12 -14.88
C PHE A 171 16.21 -0.38 -15.38
N GLY A 172 17.06 -1.05 -16.17
CA GLY A 172 18.43 -0.65 -16.47
C GLY A 172 19.42 -1.20 -15.45
N CYS A 173 20.70 -1.23 -15.81
CA CYS A 173 21.77 -1.66 -14.90
C CYS A 173 23.13 -1.06 -15.30
N PRO A 174 24.02 -0.79 -14.33
CA PRO A 174 25.40 -0.39 -14.61
C PRO A 174 26.23 -1.57 -15.12
N LYS A 175 27.42 -1.31 -15.67
CA LYS A 175 28.36 -2.35 -16.14
C LYS A 175 28.74 -3.31 -15.01
N GLU A 176 28.96 -2.75 -13.83
CA GLU A 176 29.36 -3.47 -12.63
C GLU A 176 28.98 -2.71 -11.37
N ILE A 177 28.79 -3.44 -10.27
CA ILE A 177 28.55 -2.91 -8.92
C ILE A 177 29.55 -3.54 -7.96
N ASP A 178 30.22 -2.69 -7.19
CA ASP A 178 31.07 -3.10 -6.08
C ASP A 178 30.29 -2.96 -4.77
N LEU A 179 30.12 -4.07 -4.05
CA LEU A 179 29.47 -4.08 -2.73
C LEU A 179 30.54 -4.29 -1.66
N THR A 180 30.54 -3.41 -0.65
CA THR A 180 31.59 -3.34 0.39
C THR A 180 31.17 -3.94 1.73
N LYS A 181 29.88 -4.27 1.92
CA LYS A 181 29.33 -4.59 3.24
C LYS A 181 29.82 -5.93 3.84
N ASN A 182 30.16 -6.92 3.01
CA ASN A 182 30.61 -8.26 3.45
C ASN A 182 31.94 -8.71 2.82
N GLY A 183 32.85 -7.76 2.58
CA GLY A 183 34.06 -7.95 1.80
C GLY A 183 33.85 -7.50 0.35
N PHE A 184 34.90 -6.96 -0.28
CA PHE A 184 34.81 -6.42 -1.64
C PHE A 184 34.37 -7.51 -2.62
N LYS A 185 33.11 -7.47 -3.03
CA LYS A 185 32.54 -8.34 -4.07
C LYS A 185 32.09 -7.51 -5.24
N LYS A 186 32.43 -8.00 -6.43
CA LYS A 186 32.19 -7.32 -7.70
C LYS A 186 31.20 -8.11 -8.54
N TYR A 187 30.07 -7.50 -8.85
CA TYR A 187 29.03 -8.08 -9.68
C TYR A 187 29.06 -7.40 -11.04
N LYS A 188 29.05 -8.19 -12.11
CA LYS A 188 28.98 -7.69 -13.49
C LYS A 188 27.56 -7.86 -14.04
N SER A 189 27.12 -6.91 -14.86
CA SER A 189 25.82 -6.98 -15.54
C SER A 189 25.68 -8.25 -16.37
N ALA A 190 24.46 -8.80 -16.38
CA ALA A 190 24.04 -9.93 -17.20
C ALA A 190 24.20 -9.64 -18.70
N LEU A 191 23.93 -8.39 -19.09
CA LEU A 191 23.92 -7.97 -20.48
C LEU A 191 25.36 -7.77 -20.97
N LYS A 192 25.68 -8.39 -22.11
CA LYS A 192 27.01 -8.35 -22.73
C LYS A 192 26.97 -7.72 -24.11
N HIS A 193 27.97 -6.91 -24.42
CA HIS A 193 28.26 -6.37 -25.73
C HIS A 193 29.71 -6.72 -26.10
N ASN A 194 29.92 -7.35 -27.26
CA ASN A 194 31.23 -7.87 -27.69
C ASN A 194 31.92 -8.78 -26.66
N GLY A 195 31.13 -9.55 -25.90
CA GLY A 195 31.63 -10.48 -24.87
C GLY A 195 31.88 -9.84 -23.51
N GLU A 196 31.77 -8.52 -23.38
CA GLU A 196 31.97 -7.79 -22.11
C GLU A 196 30.66 -7.24 -21.55
N SER A 197 30.53 -7.20 -20.23
CA SER A 197 29.39 -6.53 -19.57
C SER A 197 29.41 -5.03 -19.85
N TYR A 198 28.23 -4.42 -20.00
CA TYR A 198 28.08 -3.01 -20.34
C TYR A 198 26.92 -2.35 -19.57
N GLU A 199 26.90 -1.02 -19.57
CA GLU A 199 25.83 -0.21 -18.97
C GLU A 199 24.59 -0.19 -19.86
N PHE A 200 23.41 -0.36 -19.28
CA PHE A 200 22.16 -0.47 -20.01
C PHE A 200 21.08 0.44 -19.42
N GLU A 201 20.44 1.23 -20.28
CA GLU A 201 19.23 1.99 -19.94
C GLU A 201 18.00 1.07 -20.06
N GLY A 202 17.16 1.02 -19.03
CA GLY A 202 15.97 0.18 -19.05
C GLY A 202 15.00 0.54 -20.18
N ASN A 203 14.44 -0.48 -20.83
CA ASN A 203 13.49 -0.33 -21.94
C ASN A 203 12.08 0.02 -21.48
N MET A 204 11.74 -0.25 -20.20
CA MET A 204 10.41 -0.04 -19.65
C MET A 204 10.20 1.40 -19.17
N ILE A 205 9.18 2.04 -19.70
CA ILE A 205 8.72 3.37 -19.32
C ILE A 205 7.55 3.20 -18.35
N PHE A 206 7.70 3.76 -17.15
CA PHE A 206 6.61 3.89 -16.18
C PHE A 206 6.04 5.31 -16.29
N PHE A 207 4.72 5.45 -16.23
CA PHE A 207 4.05 6.76 -16.28
C PHE A 207 3.44 7.12 -14.93
N ASP A 208 3.20 8.42 -14.72
CA ASP A 208 2.51 8.91 -13.53
C ASP A 208 1.09 8.34 -13.49
N ALA A 209 0.64 7.84 -12.33
CA ALA A 209 -0.71 7.32 -12.21
C ALA A 209 -1.69 8.41 -11.75
N PHE A 210 -2.68 8.71 -12.59
CA PHE A 210 -3.75 9.63 -12.27
C PHE A 210 -4.99 8.90 -11.75
N PRO A 211 -5.78 9.53 -10.87
CA PRO A 211 -7.04 8.99 -10.41
C PRO A 211 -8.07 8.99 -11.55
N LEU A 212 -8.85 7.93 -11.68
CA LEU A 212 -9.92 7.80 -12.68
C LEU A 212 -11.18 8.60 -12.32
N LYS A 213 -11.35 8.93 -11.04
CA LYS A 213 -12.50 9.63 -10.47
C LYS A 213 -12.04 10.67 -9.45
N PRO A 214 -12.90 11.64 -9.08
CA PRO A 214 -12.59 12.59 -8.02
C PRO A 214 -12.08 11.88 -6.75
N PRO A 215 -10.84 12.14 -6.30
CA PRO A 215 -10.26 11.44 -5.15
C PRO A 215 -10.98 11.79 -3.85
N ILE A 216 -11.02 10.84 -2.91
CA ILE A 216 -11.58 11.07 -1.58
C ILE A 216 -10.42 11.31 -0.60
N LEU A 217 -10.25 12.56 -0.20
CA LEU A 217 -9.24 12.96 0.79
C LEU A 217 -9.78 12.82 2.22
N LYS A 218 -8.94 12.29 3.11
CA LYS A 218 -9.19 12.21 4.56
C LYS A 218 -8.00 12.76 5.34
N VAL A 219 -8.29 13.34 6.49
CA VAL A 219 -7.24 13.69 7.46
C VAL A 219 -7.05 12.50 8.40
N ASP A 220 -5.80 12.16 8.62
CA ASP A 220 -5.37 11.16 9.58
C ASP A 220 -4.37 11.75 10.59
N VAL A 221 -4.11 11.03 11.67
CA VAL A 221 -3.24 11.47 12.77
C VAL A 221 -2.17 10.44 13.07
N MET A 222 -0.95 10.91 13.32
CA MET A 222 0.09 10.12 13.95
C MET A 222 0.57 10.79 15.23
N THR A 223 0.83 10.01 16.27
CA THR A 223 1.32 10.50 17.57
C THR A 223 2.63 9.82 17.93
N PRO A 224 3.75 10.16 17.25
CA PRO A 224 5.05 9.64 17.62
C PRO A 224 5.40 10.07 19.05
N HIS A 225 5.79 9.10 19.88
CA HIS A 225 6.07 9.32 21.29
C HIS A 225 7.51 9.84 21.52
N TYR A 226 8.48 9.30 20.79
CA TYR A 226 9.91 9.59 20.98
C TYR A 226 10.47 10.62 19.98
N GLN A 227 9.71 11.66 19.61
CA GLN A 227 10.19 12.66 18.63
C GLN A 227 11.49 13.34 19.07
N ASP A 228 11.57 13.73 20.34
CA ASP A 228 12.71 14.48 20.86
C ASP A 228 13.97 13.59 20.95
N TYR A 229 13.79 12.26 21.07
CA TYR A 229 14.85 11.27 20.91
C TYR A 229 15.35 11.19 19.47
N TYR A 230 14.46 10.96 18.51
CA TYR A 230 14.84 10.85 17.09
C TYR A 230 15.34 12.17 16.49
N GLY A 231 14.95 13.31 17.04
CA GLY A 231 15.39 14.63 16.59
C GLY A 231 16.71 15.09 17.20
N ASP A 232 17.25 14.40 18.21
CA ASP A 232 18.51 14.77 18.85
C ASP A 232 19.70 14.18 18.10
N ASN A 233 20.20 14.95 17.13
CA ASN A 233 21.41 14.62 16.38
C ASN A 233 22.67 14.50 17.24
N ASN A 234 22.64 14.96 18.51
CA ASN A 234 23.78 14.86 19.44
C ASN A 234 23.70 13.62 20.33
N GLY A 235 22.62 12.83 20.25
CA GLY A 235 22.46 11.56 20.99
C GLY A 235 22.43 11.71 22.51
N LYS A 236 22.02 12.87 23.03
CA LYS A 236 22.01 13.16 24.48
C LYS A 236 20.67 12.85 25.13
N THR A 237 19.61 12.88 24.34
CA THR A 237 18.24 12.63 24.76
C THR A 237 18.03 11.12 24.71
N PRO A 238 17.71 10.43 25.81
CA PRO A 238 17.35 9.02 25.79
C PRO A 238 15.87 8.84 25.38
N PRO A 239 15.47 7.68 24.83
CA PRO A 239 14.06 7.40 24.61
C PRO A 239 13.40 7.18 25.97
N ALA A 240 12.36 7.95 26.28
CA ALA A 240 11.72 7.88 27.59
C ALA A 240 10.20 8.07 27.51
N ASP A 241 9.48 7.31 28.35
CA ASP A 241 8.01 7.23 28.31
C ASP A 241 7.31 8.50 28.82
N TYR A 242 8.06 9.44 29.40
CA TYR A 242 7.54 10.73 29.86
C TYR A 242 7.47 11.79 28.76
N PHE A 243 7.82 11.46 27.51
CA PHE A 243 7.72 12.41 26.40
C PHE A 243 6.27 12.70 26.02
N SER A 244 5.98 13.98 25.81
CA SER A 244 4.67 14.45 25.39
C SER A 244 4.32 13.91 24.01
N LEU A 245 3.14 13.30 23.88
CA LEU A 245 2.58 12.93 22.59
C LEU A 245 2.32 14.19 21.76
N LYS A 246 2.92 14.26 20.57
CA LYS A 246 2.75 15.37 19.63
C LYS A 246 1.96 14.89 18.40
N PRO A 247 0.62 15.09 18.37
CA PRO A 247 -0.19 14.72 17.20
C PRO A 247 0.25 15.47 15.95
N ILE A 248 0.55 14.74 14.89
CA ILE A 248 0.81 15.24 13.55
C ILE A 248 -0.35 14.79 12.66
N MET A 249 -1.09 15.76 12.15
CA MET A 249 -2.16 15.54 11.19
C MET A 249 -1.58 15.49 9.77
N PHE A 250 -2.05 14.58 8.93
CA PHE A 250 -1.64 14.46 7.52
C PHE A 250 -2.81 14.04 6.63
N LEU A 251 -2.67 14.23 5.32
CA LEU A 251 -3.70 13.87 4.34
C LEU A 251 -3.48 12.45 3.81
N THR A 252 -4.58 11.74 3.60
CA THR A 252 -4.66 10.39 3.04
C THR A 252 -5.70 10.37 1.92
N VAL A 253 -5.56 9.39 1.03
CA VAL A 253 -6.53 9.07 -0.01
C VAL A 253 -7.24 7.77 0.37
N GLU A 254 -8.56 7.70 0.20
CA GLU A 254 -9.37 6.48 0.35
C GLU A 254 -10.16 6.21 -0.94
N LYS A 255 -10.48 4.94 -1.22
CA LYS A 255 -11.47 4.51 -2.25
C LYS A 255 -11.33 5.23 -3.59
N THR A 256 -10.09 5.42 -4.04
CA THR A 256 -9.76 6.14 -5.28
C THR A 256 -8.92 5.23 -6.14
N THR A 257 -9.42 4.89 -7.33
CA THR A 257 -8.70 4.09 -8.31
C THR A 257 -7.71 4.97 -9.08
N PHE A 258 -6.45 4.57 -9.10
CA PHE A 258 -5.37 5.16 -9.89
C PHE A 258 -5.00 4.21 -11.01
N ARG A 259 -4.89 4.72 -12.25
CA ARG A 259 -4.46 3.90 -13.39
C ARG A 259 -2.96 4.06 -13.61
N MET A 260 -2.23 2.97 -13.43
CA MET A 260 -0.78 2.90 -13.58
C MET A 260 -0.44 2.38 -14.97
N TYR A 261 -0.06 3.28 -15.88
CA TYR A 261 0.40 2.90 -17.21
C TYR A 261 1.89 2.56 -17.22
N PHE A 262 2.27 1.58 -18.04
CA PHE A 262 3.65 1.24 -18.34
C PHE A 262 3.76 0.67 -19.76
N GLY A 263 4.89 0.87 -20.41
CA GLY A 263 5.07 0.38 -21.77
C GLY A 263 6.51 0.50 -22.26
N VAL A 264 6.78 -0.11 -23.40
CA VAL A 264 8.09 -0.04 -24.06
C VAL A 264 8.01 0.83 -25.30
N LYS A 265 9.13 1.42 -25.72
CA LYS A 265 9.18 2.11 -27.02
C LYS A 265 8.87 1.10 -28.14
N LYS A 266 8.27 1.58 -29.23
CA LYS A 266 7.81 0.76 -30.37
C LYS A 266 8.84 -0.22 -30.94
N GLU A 267 10.13 0.04 -30.74
CA GLU A 267 11.27 -0.76 -31.22
C GLU A 267 11.70 -1.90 -30.26
N ALA A 268 11.09 -2.01 -29.08
CA ALA A 268 11.45 -2.96 -28.03
C ALA A 268 10.43 -4.11 -27.88
N ASN A 269 10.93 -5.24 -27.37
CA ASN A 269 10.27 -6.56 -27.32
C ASN A 269 8.96 -6.57 -26.50
N GLU A 270 7.86 -7.10 -27.07
CA GLU A 270 6.51 -7.13 -26.47
C GLU A 270 6.42 -7.93 -25.17
N GLY A 271 7.23 -8.98 -25.00
CA GLY A 271 7.18 -9.85 -23.81
C GLY A 271 7.48 -9.14 -22.48
N LEU A 272 8.19 -8.01 -22.52
CA LEU A 272 8.59 -7.25 -21.33
C LEU A 272 7.40 -6.62 -20.59
N VAL A 273 6.35 -6.25 -21.33
CA VAL A 273 5.15 -5.60 -20.77
C VAL A 273 4.42 -6.57 -19.85
N ASN A 274 4.20 -7.80 -20.28
CA ASN A 274 3.54 -8.84 -19.47
C ASN A 274 4.34 -9.19 -18.22
N THR A 275 5.66 -9.34 -18.34
CA THR A 275 6.53 -9.58 -17.17
C THR A 275 6.44 -8.44 -16.16
N THR A 276 6.46 -7.20 -16.64
CA THR A 276 6.36 -6.01 -15.77
C THR A 276 5.00 -5.89 -15.11
N LYS A 277 3.91 -6.23 -15.82
CA LYS A 277 2.56 -6.29 -15.25
C LYS A 277 2.52 -7.19 -14.02
N ASN A 278 3.00 -8.43 -14.18
CA ASN A 278 3.06 -9.39 -13.09
C ASN A 278 3.89 -8.86 -11.91
N TRP A 279 5.01 -8.19 -12.19
CA TRP A 279 5.84 -7.60 -11.13
C TRP A 279 5.15 -6.46 -10.39
N ILE A 280 4.39 -5.61 -11.09
CA ILE A 280 3.61 -4.54 -10.46
C ILE A 280 2.52 -5.14 -9.57
N ASP A 281 1.74 -6.10 -10.08
CA ASP A 281 0.67 -6.73 -9.30
C ASP A 281 1.21 -7.37 -8.02
N ASN A 282 2.30 -8.12 -8.11
CA ASN A 282 2.91 -8.74 -6.94
C ASN A 282 3.55 -7.72 -5.98
N ALA A 283 4.19 -6.65 -6.50
CA ALA A 283 4.72 -5.59 -5.65
C ALA A 283 3.62 -4.89 -4.85
N LEU A 284 2.48 -4.61 -5.49
CA LEU A 284 1.31 -4.03 -4.83
C LEU A 284 0.69 -5.00 -3.82
N PHE A 285 0.72 -6.30 -4.09
CA PHE A 285 0.22 -7.34 -3.19
C PHE A 285 1.10 -7.51 -1.94
N HIS A 286 2.40 -7.69 -2.11
CA HIS A 286 3.28 -8.06 -1.00
C HIS A 286 3.83 -6.87 -0.21
N ARG A 287 4.14 -5.75 -0.89
CA ARG A 287 4.85 -4.61 -0.27
C ARG A 287 3.99 -3.35 -0.17
N GLY A 288 2.95 -3.24 -1.01
CA GLY A 288 2.18 -2.02 -1.17
C GLY A 288 3.02 -0.89 -1.77
N ILE A 289 2.41 0.27 -1.94
CA ILE A 289 3.04 1.47 -2.50
C ILE A 289 2.78 2.68 -1.60
N GLY A 290 3.67 3.68 -1.66
CA GLY A 290 3.55 4.92 -0.89
C GLY A 290 4.18 4.83 0.50
N ALA A 291 3.70 5.66 1.43
CA ALA A 291 4.28 5.79 2.76
C ALA A 291 3.56 4.90 3.78
N LYS A 292 4.31 4.47 4.81
CA LYS A 292 3.81 3.70 5.96
C LYS A 292 3.15 2.36 5.58
N THR A 293 3.65 1.71 4.54
CA THR A 293 3.21 0.37 4.11
C THR A 293 3.36 -0.67 5.22
N ALA A 294 4.43 -0.61 6.02
CA ALA A 294 4.64 -1.53 7.14
C ALA A 294 3.51 -1.57 8.20
N ILE A 295 2.65 -0.54 8.26
CA ILE A 295 1.50 -0.48 9.16
C ILE A 295 0.15 -0.55 8.40
N GLY A 296 0.16 -0.99 7.14
CA GLY A 296 -1.03 -1.33 6.37
C GLY A 296 -1.53 -0.27 5.37
N TYR A 297 -0.80 0.82 5.13
CA TYR A 297 -1.19 1.82 4.12
C TYR A 297 -0.77 1.38 2.71
N GLY A 298 -1.56 1.73 1.70
CA GLY A 298 -1.13 1.63 0.30
C GLY A 298 -1.09 0.22 -0.31
N TYR A 299 -1.77 -0.75 0.32
CA TYR A 299 -2.07 -2.05 -0.30
C TYR A 299 -3.29 -1.96 -1.21
N ASN A 300 -3.30 -2.76 -2.28
CA ASN A 300 -4.38 -2.75 -3.26
C ASN A 300 -5.62 -3.50 -2.73
N LYS A 301 -6.82 -3.04 -3.02
CA LYS A 301 -8.09 -3.63 -2.55
C LYS A 301 -8.26 -5.09 -3.01
N ASN A 302 -7.71 -5.41 -4.18
CA ASN A 302 -7.75 -6.76 -4.72
C ASN A 302 -6.83 -7.74 -3.98
N THR A 303 -5.96 -7.27 -3.08
CA THR A 303 -4.96 -8.12 -2.40
C THR A 303 -5.49 -8.72 -1.10
N HIS A 304 -6.68 -8.30 -0.62
CA HIS A 304 -7.21 -8.76 0.65
C HIS A 304 -8.52 -9.55 0.60
N ILE A 305 -9.27 -9.58 -0.52
CA ILE A 305 -10.66 -10.06 -0.45
C ILE A 305 -11.10 -11.02 -1.57
N GLU A 306 -10.64 -10.94 -2.82
CA GLU A 306 -11.28 -11.72 -3.89
C GLU A 306 -10.67 -13.09 -4.17
N GLU A 307 -9.34 -13.27 -4.13
CA GLU A 307 -8.78 -14.62 -4.28
C GLU A 307 -9.18 -15.50 -3.09
N ASN A 308 -9.11 -14.97 -1.86
CA ASN A 308 -9.58 -15.72 -0.70
C ASN A 308 -11.10 -15.94 -0.71
N LYS A 309 -11.97 -15.02 -1.15
CA LYS A 309 -13.43 -15.28 -1.15
C LYS A 309 -13.94 -16.10 -2.35
N ASN A 310 -13.25 -16.08 -3.49
CA ASN A 310 -13.68 -16.81 -4.70
C ASN A 310 -13.05 -18.21 -4.80
N LEU A 311 -11.86 -18.45 -4.23
CA LEU A 311 -11.34 -19.83 -4.04
C LEU A 311 -12.24 -20.68 -3.12
N PHE A 312 -12.99 -20.07 -2.20
CA PHE A 312 -13.92 -20.78 -1.32
C PHE A 312 -15.35 -20.95 -1.88
N LYS A 313 -15.67 -20.43 -3.08
CA LYS A 313 -17.03 -20.48 -3.62
C LYS A 313 -17.25 -21.47 -4.75
N GLU A 314 -16.20 -21.93 -5.44
CA GLU A 314 -16.38 -22.98 -6.43
C GLU A 314 -16.19 -24.38 -5.82
N LYS A 315 -17.32 -24.89 -5.33
CA LYS A 315 -17.74 -26.31 -5.32
C LYS A 315 -16.75 -27.32 -4.76
N VAL A 316 -16.81 -27.54 -3.45
CA VAL A 316 -17.02 -28.89 -2.89
C VAL A 316 -17.94 -28.74 -1.68
N GLU A 317 -19.23 -29.10 -1.82
CA GLU A 317 -20.07 -29.30 -0.63
C GLU A 317 -19.45 -30.47 0.18
N PRO A 318 -19.07 -30.27 1.44
CA PRO A 318 -18.62 -31.37 2.29
C PRO A 318 -19.82 -32.30 2.55
N ASN A 319 -19.73 -33.56 2.12
CA ASN A 319 -20.73 -34.57 2.47
C ASN A 319 -20.73 -34.77 3.98
N PHE A 320 -21.78 -34.26 4.63
CA PHE A 320 -22.04 -34.46 6.05
C PHE A 320 -22.09 -35.96 6.37
N PHE A 321 -21.21 -36.44 7.26
CA PHE A 321 -21.40 -37.75 7.90
C PHE A 321 -22.57 -37.64 8.88
N GLN A 322 -23.76 -38.05 8.46
CA GLN A 322 -24.82 -38.43 9.38
C GLN A 322 -24.54 -39.83 9.91
N GLU A 323 -23.80 -39.97 11.01
CA GLU A 323 -23.88 -41.18 11.84
C GLU A 323 -24.62 -40.88 13.14
N ASN A 324 -25.88 -41.33 13.16
CA ASN A 324 -26.73 -41.66 14.31
C ASN A 324 -26.51 -40.91 15.63
N ARG A 325 -27.49 -40.06 15.96
CA ARG A 325 -27.66 -39.25 17.18
C ARG A 325 -27.60 -39.98 18.55
N ASN A 326 -27.32 -41.28 18.62
CA ASN A 326 -27.59 -42.09 19.81
C ASN A 326 -26.40 -42.78 20.52
N LYS A 327 -25.14 -42.45 20.22
CA LYS A 327 -24.00 -42.87 21.08
C LYS A 327 -23.01 -41.75 21.35
N LEU A 328 -23.41 -40.86 22.25
CA LEU A 328 -22.55 -39.87 22.88
C LEU A 328 -21.63 -40.54 23.92
N ASN A 329 -20.54 -41.14 23.46
CA ASN A 329 -19.45 -41.55 24.36
C ASN A 329 -18.53 -40.35 24.65
N ARG A 330 -18.14 -40.22 25.93
CA ARG A 330 -17.37 -39.10 26.51
C ARG A 330 -15.94 -38.91 25.94
N ASN A 331 -15.51 -39.73 24.97
CA ASN A 331 -14.27 -39.55 24.22
C ASN A 331 -14.60 -39.16 22.77
N ARG A 332 -14.89 -37.88 22.53
CA ARG A 332 -15.38 -37.36 21.25
C ARG A 332 -14.24 -37.05 20.27
N SER A 333 -13.97 -37.97 19.34
CA SER A 333 -13.21 -37.68 18.12
C SER A 333 -14.20 -37.31 17.01
N TYR A 334 -14.35 -36.01 16.69
CA TYR A 334 -15.15 -35.59 15.54
C TYR A 334 -14.31 -35.70 14.26
N ASN A 335 -14.91 -36.24 13.20
CA ASN A 335 -14.37 -36.15 11.84
C ASN A 335 -14.97 -34.89 11.19
N ALA A 336 -14.12 -33.99 10.70
CA ALA A 336 -14.53 -32.77 10.04
C ALA A 336 -13.66 -32.50 8.81
N GLU A 337 -14.17 -31.71 7.87
CA GLU A 337 -13.35 -31.16 6.78
C GLU A 337 -12.84 -29.78 7.23
N GLY A 338 -11.59 -29.47 6.89
CA GLY A 338 -10.98 -28.18 7.15
C GLY A 338 -10.17 -27.72 5.96
N ILE A 339 -9.93 -26.43 5.87
CA ILE A 339 -9.12 -25.84 4.81
C ILE A 339 -7.94 -25.11 5.43
N ILE A 340 -6.73 -25.39 4.95
CA ILE A 340 -5.53 -24.70 5.41
C ILE A 340 -5.63 -23.21 5.06
N THR A 341 -5.60 -22.35 6.08
CA THR A 341 -5.70 -20.89 5.92
C THR A 341 -4.39 -20.18 6.21
N LYS A 342 -3.49 -20.80 6.97
CA LYS A 342 -2.21 -20.17 7.35
C LYS A 342 -1.14 -21.22 7.62
N ILE A 343 0.08 -20.95 7.15
CA ILE A 343 1.29 -21.72 7.47
C ILE A 343 2.24 -20.78 8.21
N GLY A 344 2.65 -21.17 9.41
CA GLY A 344 3.67 -20.48 10.20
C GLY A 344 4.89 -21.36 10.42
N LYS A 345 5.84 -20.86 11.20
CA LYS A 345 7.03 -21.60 11.65
C LYS A 345 7.02 -21.71 13.17
N ASP A 346 7.42 -22.86 13.71
CA ASP A 346 7.72 -22.98 15.14
C ASP A 346 9.14 -22.48 15.47
N ASN A 347 9.49 -22.48 16.75
CA ASN A 347 10.81 -22.06 17.23
C ASN A 347 11.97 -22.95 16.73
N GLN A 348 11.69 -24.08 16.07
CA GLN A 348 12.65 -24.97 15.42
C GLN A 348 12.59 -24.88 13.89
N TYR A 349 11.97 -23.83 13.33
CA TYR A 349 11.79 -23.59 11.89
C TYR A 349 10.98 -24.67 11.14
N LYS A 350 10.20 -25.49 11.86
CA LYS A 350 9.29 -26.47 11.26
C LYS A 350 7.95 -25.81 10.92
N ASP A 351 7.35 -26.25 9.82
CA ASP A 351 6.06 -25.72 9.36
C ASP A 351 4.94 -26.07 10.35
N VAL A 352 4.17 -25.06 10.74
CA VAL A 352 2.98 -25.19 11.58
C VAL A 352 1.77 -24.74 10.79
N TYR A 353 0.76 -25.60 10.69
CA TYR A 353 -0.40 -25.37 9.85
C TYR A 353 -1.61 -24.98 10.69
N TYR A 354 -2.38 -24.02 10.19
CA TYR A 354 -3.65 -23.59 10.75
C TYR A 354 -4.74 -23.69 9.69
N ALA A 355 -5.93 -24.10 10.11
CA ALA A 355 -7.07 -24.33 9.22
C ALA A 355 -8.38 -23.76 9.78
N SER A 356 -9.30 -23.43 8.88
CA SER A 356 -10.72 -23.26 9.22
C SER A 356 -11.41 -24.61 9.14
N VAL A 357 -11.97 -25.09 10.24
CA VAL A 357 -12.61 -26.41 10.36
C VAL A 357 -14.13 -26.27 10.40
N TYR A 358 -14.81 -27.02 9.54
CA TYR A 358 -16.27 -27.00 9.37
C TYR A 358 -16.89 -28.17 10.13
N ILE A 359 -17.52 -27.88 11.28
CA ILE A 359 -18.08 -28.91 12.16
C ILE A 359 -19.54 -29.21 11.79
N LYS A 360 -20.33 -28.17 11.47
CA LYS A 360 -21.72 -28.24 10.98
C LYS A 360 -22.01 -27.01 10.11
N GLU A 361 -23.12 -27.02 9.38
CA GLU A 361 -23.50 -26.05 8.32
C GLU A 361 -23.34 -24.57 8.74
N ASN A 362 -23.47 -24.25 10.02
CA ASN A 362 -23.30 -22.91 10.59
C ASN A 362 -22.28 -22.83 11.74
N ASP A 363 -21.34 -23.77 11.85
CA ASP A 363 -20.30 -23.77 12.89
C ASP A 363 -18.92 -23.98 12.27
N ILE A 364 -18.31 -22.86 11.92
CA ILE A 364 -16.97 -22.76 11.36
C ILE A 364 -16.04 -22.31 12.48
N ARG A 365 -14.95 -23.05 12.68
CA ARG A 365 -13.91 -22.70 13.64
C ARG A 365 -12.65 -22.30 12.91
N GLU A 366 -12.34 -21.02 12.99
CA GLU A 366 -11.16 -20.45 12.33
C GLU A 366 -9.90 -20.64 13.18
N ASN A 367 -8.75 -20.66 12.51
CA ASN A 367 -7.43 -20.62 13.14
C ASN A 367 -7.10 -21.82 14.05
N ILE A 368 -7.57 -23.01 13.70
CA ILE A 368 -7.31 -24.25 14.42
C ILE A 368 -5.96 -24.82 14.00
N LYS A 369 -5.07 -25.08 14.97
CA LYS A 369 -3.77 -25.70 14.70
C LYS A 369 -3.93 -27.17 14.29
N ILE A 370 -3.30 -27.57 13.19
CA ILE A 370 -3.35 -28.93 12.65
C ILE A 370 -2.07 -29.69 13.00
N ASN A 371 -2.22 -30.82 13.67
CA ASN A 371 -1.13 -31.69 14.10
C ASN A 371 -0.97 -32.90 13.15
N ARG A 372 0.24 -33.51 13.16
CA ARG A 372 0.59 -34.73 12.41
C ARG A 372 0.45 -34.63 10.89
N ILE A 373 0.94 -33.53 10.33
CA ILE A 373 1.03 -33.37 8.88
C ILE A 373 2.34 -34.04 8.41
N PRO A 374 2.27 -35.11 7.59
CA PRO A 374 3.46 -35.85 7.16
C PRO A 374 4.22 -35.17 6.01
N ASN A 375 3.52 -34.37 5.19
CA ASN A 375 4.05 -33.73 3.98
C ASN A 375 3.71 -32.24 3.96
N LYS A 376 4.48 -31.43 3.23
CA LYS A 376 4.18 -30.00 3.05
C LYS A 376 2.79 -29.84 2.38
N LEU A 377 1.94 -29.01 2.96
CA LEU A 377 0.62 -28.68 2.42
C LEU A 377 0.61 -27.22 1.97
N ASP A 378 -0.13 -26.92 0.91
CA ASP A 378 -0.28 -25.55 0.44
C ASP A 378 -1.52 -24.89 1.08
N ILE A 379 -1.50 -23.57 1.19
CA ILE A 379 -2.67 -22.78 1.61
C ILE A 379 -3.81 -23.05 0.62
N GLY A 380 -5.02 -23.27 1.15
CA GLY A 380 -6.19 -23.65 0.36
C GLY A 380 -6.45 -25.16 0.24
N THR A 381 -5.51 -26.02 0.69
CA THR A 381 -5.72 -27.48 0.65
C THR A 381 -6.87 -27.91 1.56
N VAL A 382 -7.83 -28.68 1.01
CA VAL A 382 -8.91 -29.31 1.79
C VAL A 382 -8.39 -30.58 2.45
N ILE A 383 -8.53 -30.67 3.76
CA ILE A 383 -8.06 -31.78 4.58
C ILE A 383 -9.19 -32.38 5.41
N LYS A 384 -9.13 -33.69 5.65
CA LYS A 384 -9.93 -34.31 6.71
C LYS A 384 -9.17 -34.27 8.02
N VAL A 385 -9.84 -33.81 9.06
CA VAL A 385 -9.30 -33.71 10.42
C VAL A 385 -10.11 -34.53 11.41
N THR A 386 -9.42 -35.12 12.37
CA THR A 386 -9.99 -35.89 13.49
C THR A 386 -9.51 -35.35 14.84
N ASN A 387 -10.06 -35.89 15.94
CA ASN A 387 -9.57 -35.63 17.29
C ASN A 387 -9.47 -34.13 17.64
N ILE A 388 -10.54 -33.37 17.37
CA ILE A 388 -10.61 -31.95 17.70
C ILE A 388 -10.59 -31.80 19.23
N LYS A 389 -9.50 -31.26 19.78
CA LYS A 389 -9.32 -31.06 21.23
C LYS A 389 -9.95 -29.75 21.67
N VAL A 390 -10.74 -29.83 22.74
CA VAL A 390 -11.36 -28.68 23.41
C VAL A 390 -10.49 -28.29 24.60
N GLY A 391 -9.92 -27.09 24.57
CA GLY A 391 -9.27 -26.46 25.73
C GLY A 391 -10.29 -25.97 26.76
N GLY A 392 -9.83 -25.64 27.97
CA GLY A 392 -10.68 -25.09 29.02
C GLY A 392 -11.43 -23.83 28.53
N ASN A 393 -12.73 -23.75 28.85
CA ASN A 393 -13.75 -22.82 28.33
C ASN A 393 -14.30 -23.12 26.91
N GLU A 394 -14.42 -24.40 26.53
CA GLU A 394 -15.11 -24.83 25.30
C GLU A 394 -14.50 -24.29 23.98
N LYS A 395 -13.26 -23.80 24.01
CA LYS A 395 -12.53 -23.37 22.80
C LYS A 395 -11.84 -24.57 22.16
N PHE A 396 -12.05 -24.77 20.87
CA PHE A 396 -11.30 -25.77 20.10
C PHE A 396 -9.90 -25.23 19.83
N ASP A 397 -8.86 -25.94 20.27
CA ASP A 397 -7.48 -25.44 20.22
C ASP A 397 -6.65 -26.13 19.13
N SER A 398 -6.96 -27.39 18.81
CA SER A 398 -6.23 -28.13 17.79
C SER A 398 -7.02 -29.30 17.21
N ALA A 399 -6.65 -29.73 16.00
CA ALA A 399 -7.15 -30.92 15.34
C ALA A 399 -6.00 -31.76 14.75
N THR A 400 -6.25 -33.01 14.41
CA THR A 400 -5.25 -33.94 13.88
C THR A 400 -5.55 -34.26 12.43
N PHE A 401 -4.55 -34.19 11.55
CA PHE A 401 -4.70 -34.56 10.15
C PHE A 401 -4.99 -36.07 10.01
N ASN A 402 -5.99 -36.45 9.22
CA ASN A 402 -6.44 -37.83 9.06
C ASN A 402 -5.74 -38.59 7.92
N GLY A 403 -4.75 -37.99 7.24
CA GLY A 403 -4.07 -38.63 6.10
C GLY A 403 -4.75 -38.45 4.75
N GLU A 404 -6.02 -38.01 4.72
CA GLU A 404 -6.77 -37.76 3.49
C GLU A 404 -6.78 -36.26 3.14
N LYS A 405 -6.31 -35.95 1.93
CA LYS A 405 -6.46 -34.65 1.26
C LYS A 405 -7.44 -34.82 0.09
N LYS A 406 -8.27 -33.80 -0.14
CA LYS A 406 -9.18 -33.75 -1.29
C LYS A 406 -8.53 -32.99 -2.43
#